data_AF-A0A349X487-F1
#
_entry.id   AF-A0A349X487-F1
#
_cell.length_a   1.000
_cell.length_b   1.000
_cell.length_c   1.000
_cell.angle_alpha   90.00
_cell.angle_beta   90.00
_cell.angle_gamma   90.00
#
_symmetry.space_group_name_H-M   'P 1'
#
loop_
_entity.id
_entity.type
_entity.pdbx_description
1 polymer ?
#
loop_
_entity_poly.entity_id
_entity_poly.type
_entity_poly.pdbx_seq_one_letter_code
_entity_poly.pdbx_strand_id
1 'polypeptide(L)'
;MNSNNHEMWQLFDEHAGILELRGIKPSLPIRTKTISWQEFPEEVSLQPMFDNFTNTALEWDAAGYQVYGIFNSIAECFSGSNVTDKDIEARRYIFIDIDRAKKADCPATDAEVQHAIDLSHNIRRFMSECGWAEPLGIMSGNGVHLYYELNYAPNTPKLTEQIRALLQLLGDKFDNKHVKVDPGVYNASRITKVIGTTAKKGIESPGRPYRKVRILNAAGSYGARVPCFKTLLDATLTALGFDKESEDRPTTELATDRENALFMWSKPAPLTPRELALLKDQLNYIDPGCDYETWRNVVFAILSTGLSDAEDIARAWSEGSPQKFDESAFYTLINSYIEGRAGLDGSITRG
;
A
#
# COMPACT_ATOMS: atom_id res chain seq x y z
N MET A 1 2.16 16.80 -19.91
CA MET A 1 2.92 16.87 -18.65
C MET A 1 2.60 15.59 -17.90
N ASN A 2 3.58 14.72 -17.64
CA ASN A 2 3.33 13.48 -16.89
C ASN A 2 2.77 13.84 -15.51
N SER A 3 1.55 13.37 -15.22
CA SER A 3 0.87 13.62 -13.94
C SER A 3 1.61 12.99 -12.74
N ASN A 4 2.53 12.06 -13.00
CA ASN A 4 3.33 11.34 -11.99
C ASN A 4 4.25 12.23 -11.14
N ASN A 5 4.44 13.50 -11.48
CA ASN A 5 5.23 14.44 -10.66
C ASN A 5 4.38 15.28 -9.67
N HIS A 6 3.06 15.11 -9.66
CA HIS A 6 2.22 15.84 -8.70
C HIS A 6 2.31 15.16 -7.32
N GLU A 7 2.58 15.93 -6.25
CA GLU A 7 2.72 15.42 -4.87
C GLU A 7 1.51 14.57 -4.40
N MET A 8 0.35 14.77 -5.03
CA MET A 8 -0.86 13.97 -4.82
C MET A 8 -0.61 12.47 -4.96
N TRP A 9 0.25 12.07 -5.92
CA TRP A 9 0.46 10.67 -6.28
C TRP A 9 1.43 9.92 -5.37
N GLN A 10 2.06 10.59 -4.39
CA GLN A 10 3.09 9.98 -3.53
C GLN A 10 2.55 8.87 -2.60
N LEU A 11 1.24 8.87 -2.32
CA LEU A 11 0.60 7.77 -1.55
C LEU A 11 0.00 6.70 -2.45
N PHE A 12 -0.14 6.92 -3.75
CA PHE A 12 -0.86 6.02 -4.63
C PHE A 12 0.03 4.89 -5.13
N ASP A 13 -0.60 3.78 -5.49
CA ASP A 13 0.04 2.70 -6.23
C ASP A 13 -0.08 3.10 -7.70
N GLU A 14 1.06 3.34 -8.37
CA GLU A 14 1.07 3.75 -9.78
C GLU A 14 0.56 2.65 -10.72
N HIS A 15 0.39 1.44 -10.19
CA HIS A 15 -0.21 0.33 -10.90
C HIS A 15 -1.65 0.03 -10.42
N ALA A 16 -2.24 0.82 -9.53
CA ALA A 16 -3.60 0.57 -9.03
C ALA A 16 -4.62 0.52 -10.17
N GLY A 17 -5.33 -0.61 -10.29
CA GLY A 17 -6.45 -0.74 -11.22
C GLY A 17 -7.74 -0.08 -10.71
N ILE A 18 -7.89 0.12 -9.40
CA ILE A 18 -9.09 0.74 -8.80
C ILE A 18 -8.67 1.83 -7.82
N LEU A 19 -9.36 2.97 -7.89
CA LEU A 19 -9.21 4.09 -6.95
C LEU A 19 -10.58 4.46 -6.36
N GLU A 20 -10.61 4.90 -5.10
CA GLU A 20 -11.82 5.44 -4.46
C GLU A 20 -11.56 6.84 -3.89
N LEU A 21 -12.50 7.75 -4.17
CA LEU A 21 -12.61 9.08 -3.57
C LEU A 21 -13.86 9.20 -2.70
N ARG A 22 -13.71 9.85 -1.54
CA ARG A 22 -14.83 10.30 -0.71
C ARG A 22 -14.79 11.80 -0.46
N GLY A 23 -15.88 12.48 -0.78
CA GLY A 23 -16.11 13.88 -0.48
C GLY A 23 -17.06 14.03 0.70
N ILE A 24 -16.56 14.57 1.81
CA ILE A 24 -17.36 14.78 3.04
C ILE A 24 -17.50 16.27 3.31
N LYS A 25 -18.74 16.73 3.42
CA LYS A 25 -19.08 18.10 3.82
C LYS A 25 -20.21 18.04 4.86
N PRO A 26 -20.09 18.75 5.99
CA PRO A 26 -21.15 18.75 7.01
C PRO A 26 -22.51 19.05 6.40
N SER A 27 -23.52 18.31 6.85
CA SER A 27 -24.94 18.47 6.44
C SER A 27 -25.26 18.15 4.97
N LEU A 28 -24.32 17.57 4.21
CA LEU A 28 -24.59 17.04 2.87
C LEU A 28 -24.33 15.51 2.83
N PRO A 29 -24.99 14.78 1.91
CA PRO A 29 -24.64 13.39 1.66
C PRO A 29 -23.16 13.23 1.30
N ILE A 30 -22.56 12.14 1.76
CA ILE A 30 -21.20 11.76 1.37
C ILE A 30 -21.19 11.49 -0.13
N ARG A 31 -20.25 12.09 -0.84
CA ARG A 31 -19.97 11.74 -2.23
C ARG A 31 -18.96 10.60 -2.23
N THR A 32 -19.23 9.55 -3.00
CA THR A 32 -18.27 8.48 -3.25
C THR A 32 -18.11 8.32 -4.77
N LYS A 33 -16.87 8.14 -5.22
CA LYS A 33 -16.55 7.85 -6.61
C LYS A 33 -15.50 6.74 -6.66
N THR A 34 -15.89 5.60 -7.20
CA THR A 34 -14.96 4.55 -7.63
C THR A 34 -14.52 4.87 -9.05
N ILE A 35 -13.24 4.72 -9.34
CA ILE A 35 -12.67 4.89 -10.67
C ILE A 35 -11.97 3.57 -10.99
N SER A 36 -12.41 2.90 -12.06
CA SER A 36 -11.89 1.60 -12.47
C SER A 36 -11.12 1.71 -13.77
N TRP A 37 -10.02 0.96 -13.87
CA TRP A 37 -9.27 0.78 -15.11
C TRP A 37 -10.17 0.28 -16.25
N GLN A 38 -11.22 -0.50 -15.94
CA GLN A 38 -12.15 -1.07 -16.92
C GLN A 38 -12.97 -0.01 -17.67
N GLU A 39 -13.06 1.22 -17.13
CA GLU A 39 -13.72 2.34 -17.80
C GLU A 39 -12.85 2.98 -18.89
N PHE A 40 -11.56 2.59 -18.96
CA PHE A 40 -10.57 3.15 -19.88
C PHE A 40 -10.05 2.03 -20.80
N PRO A 41 -9.96 2.25 -22.13
CA PRO A 41 -9.51 1.22 -23.06
C PRO A 41 -8.06 0.78 -22.77
N GLU A 42 -7.78 -0.52 -22.94
CA GLU A 42 -6.51 -1.21 -22.64
C GLU A 42 -5.28 -0.68 -23.41
N GLU A 43 -5.48 0.25 -24.34
CA GLU A 43 -4.41 0.79 -25.17
C GLU A 43 -3.63 1.91 -24.44
N VAL A 44 -2.62 1.47 -23.69
CA VAL A 44 -1.30 2.11 -23.45
C VAL A 44 -1.15 3.04 -22.23
N SER A 45 -2.19 3.44 -21.48
CA SER A 45 -1.95 4.26 -20.27
C SER A 45 -3.08 4.31 -19.23
N LEU A 46 -2.73 4.18 -17.93
CA LEU A 46 -3.62 4.51 -16.79
C LEU A 46 -3.76 6.03 -16.56
N GLN A 47 -3.06 6.86 -17.34
CA GLN A 47 -3.05 8.31 -17.18
C GLN A 47 -4.46 8.95 -17.16
N PRO A 48 -5.43 8.58 -18.03
CA PRO A 48 -6.78 9.13 -17.96
C PRO A 48 -7.51 8.81 -16.65
N MET A 49 -7.25 7.65 -16.06
CA MET A 49 -7.78 7.24 -14.76
C MET A 49 -7.24 8.14 -13.64
N PHE A 50 -5.94 8.40 -13.68
CA PHE A 50 -5.27 9.30 -12.74
C PHE A 50 -5.71 10.76 -12.90
N ASP A 51 -5.89 11.22 -14.14
CA ASP A 51 -6.45 12.56 -14.40
C ASP A 51 -7.88 12.67 -13.87
N ASN A 52 -8.70 11.64 -14.04
CA ASN A 52 -10.06 11.59 -13.51
C ASN A 52 -10.08 11.70 -11.98
N PHE A 53 -9.19 10.96 -11.29
CA PHE A 53 -9.03 11.05 -9.85
C PHE A 53 -8.62 12.47 -9.43
N THR A 54 -7.55 12.99 -10.04
CA THR A 54 -6.99 14.32 -9.71
C THR A 54 -8.03 15.42 -9.89
N ASN A 55 -8.69 15.44 -11.05
CA ASN A 55 -9.69 16.45 -11.38
C ASN A 55 -10.89 16.36 -10.42
N THR A 56 -11.39 15.15 -10.15
CA THR A 56 -12.50 14.96 -9.20
C THR A 56 -12.12 15.47 -7.79
N ALA A 57 -10.91 15.13 -7.31
CA ALA A 57 -10.43 15.57 -6.01
C ALA A 57 -10.35 17.11 -5.92
N LEU A 58 -9.80 17.77 -6.95
CA LEU A 58 -9.69 19.22 -7.02
C LEU A 58 -11.05 19.92 -7.14
N GLU A 59 -11.97 19.39 -7.95
CA GLU A 59 -13.33 19.89 -8.07
C GLU A 59 -14.10 19.80 -6.75
N TRP A 60 -13.98 18.68 -6.04
CA TRP A 60 -14.62 18.52 -4.73
C TRP A 60 -13.98 19.42 -3.67
N ASP A 61 -12.66 19.60 -3.70
CA ASP A 61 -11.97 20.57 -2.86
C ASP A 61 -12.50 21.99 -3.11
N ALA A 62 -12.62 22.41 -4.37
CA ALA A 62 -13.15 23.72 -4.77
C ALA A 62 -14.63 23.91 -4.36
N ALA A 63 -15.43 22.84 -4.40
CA ALA A 63 -16.82 22.84 -3.93
C ALA A 63 -16.97 22.84 -2.38
N GLY A 64 -15.85 22.84 -1.66
CA GLY A 64 -15.81 22.93 -0.20
C GLY A 64 -15.96 21.59 0.53
N TYR A 65 -15.77 20.46 -0.15
CA TYR A 65 -15.69 19.16 0.50
C TYR A 65 -14.30 18.97 1.16
N GLN A 66 -14.26 18.15 2.20
CA GLN A 66 -13.04 17.47 2.63
C GLN A 66 -12.90 16.21 1.78
N VAL A 67 -11.73 16.02 1.18
CA VAL A 67 -11.50 14.98 0.18
C VAL A 67 -10.60 13.89 0.76
N TYR A 68 -11.06 12.65 0.67
CA TYR A 68 -10.39 11.48 1.19
C TYR A 68 -10.25 10.42 0.10
N GLY A 69 -9.26 9.54 0.25
CA GLY A 69 -9.09 8.35 -0.57
C GLY A 69 -8.59 7.16 0.24
N ILE A 70 -8.58 6.00 -0.37
CA ILE A 70 -7.99 4.77 0.16
C ILE A 70 -6.69 4.52 -0.59
N PHE A 71 -5.59 4.30 0.15
CA PHE A 71 -4.25 4.19 -0.42
C PHE A 71 -3.62 2.80 -0.29
N ASN A 72 -4.30 1.88 0.41
CA ASN A 72 -4.04 0.45 0.27
C ASN A 72 -4.60 -0.07 -1.06
N SER A 73 -4.08 -1.18 -1.57
CA SER A 73 -4.48 -1.73 -2.86
C SER A 73 -5.90 -2.30 -2.78
N ILE A 74 -6.80 -1.71 -3.56
CA ILE A 74 -8.18 -2.22 -3.73
C ILE A 74 -8.13 -3.34 -4.77
N ALA A 75 -8.88 -4.42 -4.53
CA ALA A 75 -8.98 -5.55 -5.44
C ALA A 75 -9.46 -5.09 -6.84
N GLU A 76 -8.78 -5.55 -7.89
CA GLU A 76 -9.04 -5.07 -9.25
C GLU A 76 -10.41 -5.44 -9.82
N CYS A 77 -11.02 -6.50 -9.28
CA CYS A 77 -12.36 -6.93 -9.63
C CYS A 77 -13.47 -6.17 -8.88
N PHE A 78 -13.11 -5.20 -8.02
CA PHE A 78 -14.08 -4.44 -7.26
C PHE A 78 -14.98 -3.61 -8.19
N SER A 79 -16.29 -3.86 -8.11
CA SER A 79 -17.32 -3.16 -8.88
C SER A 79 -18.35 -2.44 -7.98
N GLY A 80 -18.01 -2.24 -6.70
CA GLY A 80 -18.89 -1.65 -5.71
C GLY A 80 -18.82 -0.12 -5.64
N SER A 81 -19.68 0.45 -4.81
CA SER A 81 -19.73 1.90 -4.57
C SER A 81 -19.06 2.35 -3.27
N ASN A 82 -18.71 1.42 -2.37
CA ASN A 82 -18.02 1.70 -1.12
C ASN A 82 -17.09 0.54 -0.78
N VAL A 83 -15.79 0.78 -0.83
CA VAL A 83 -14.74 -0.16 -0.46
C VAL A 83 -14.78 -0.41 1.05
N THR A 84 -14.75 -1.69 1.40
CA THR A 84 -14.68 -2.21 2.76
C THR A 84 -13.34 -2.91 2.98
N ASP A 85 -13.06 -3.33 4.22
CA ASP A 85 -11.80 -4.02 4.53
C ASP A 85 -11.61 -5.32 3.72
N LYS A 86 -12.71 -5.96 3.28
CA LYS A 86 -12.65 -7.21 2.50
C LYS A 86 -12.29 -6.98 1.03
N ASP A 87 -12.46 -5.74 0.56
CA ASP A 87 -12.18 -5.34 -0.82
C ASP A 87 -10.72 -4.86 -0.98
N ILE A 88 -9.94 -4.88 0.11
CA ILE A 88 -8.51 -4.55 0.10
C ILE A 88 -7.72 -5.83 -0.12
N GLU A 89 -7.01 -5.88 -1.25
CA GLU A 89 -6.13 -6.98 -1.64
C GLU A 89 -4.84 -6.97 -0.82
N ALA A 90 -4.19 -5.80 -0.73
CA ALA A 90 -2.91 -5.65 -0.07
C ALA A 90 -2.82 -4.38 0.77
N ARG A 91 -2.21 -4.51 1.96
CA ARG A 91 -1.82 -3.40 2.83
C ARG A 91 -0.51 -2.82 2.31
N ARG A 92 -0.55 -1.56 1.91
CA ARG A 92 0.63 -0.78 1.48
C ARG A 92 1.23 0.02 2.62
N TYR A 93 0.43 0.40 3.63
CA TYR A 93 0.95 1.22 4.72
C TYR A 93 0.51 0.78 6.11
N ILE A 94 1.40 0.94 7.09
CA ILE A 94 1.01 1.26 8.46
C ILE A 94 0.73 2.76 8.48
N PHE A 95 -0.52 3.11 8.77
CA PHE A 95 -0.96 4.49 8.88
C PHE A 95 -1.05 4.90 10.35
N ILE A 96 -0.31 5.95 10.72
CA ILE A 96 -0.36 6.56 12.06
C ILE A 96 -0.94 7.95 11.91
N ASP A 97 -2.08 8.21 12.55
CA ASP A 97 -2.73 9.52 12.59
C ASP A 97 -2.47 10.19 13.94
N ILE A 98 -1.81 11.35 13.92
CA ILE A 98 -1.47 12.13 15.10
C ILE A 98 -2.30 13.41 15.09
N ASP A 99 -3.22 13.50 16.05
CA ASP A 99 -4.22 14.56 16.10
C ASP A 99 -4.29 15.19 17.50
N ARG A 100 -4.95 16.35 17.61
CA ARG A 100 -5.14 17.03 18.90
C ARG A 100 -5.88 16.12 19.89
N ALA A 101 -5.36 16.04 21.11
CA ALA A 101 -5.98 15.27 22.21
C ALA A 101 -7.41 15.75 22.52
N LYS A 102 -7.62 17.08 22.46
CA LYS A 102 -8.93 17.69 22.63
C LYS A 102 -9.63 17.78 21.27
N LYS A 103 -10.78 17.12 21.14
CA LYS A 103 -11.67 17.30 20.00
C LYS A 103 -12.14 18.75 19.91
N ALA A 104 -12.08 19.31 18.71
CA ALA A 104 -12.53 20.65 18.42
C ALA A 104 -13.12 20.71 17.01
N ASP A 105 -14.21 21.45 16.86
CA ASP A 105 -14.87 21.72 15.58
C ASP A 105 -14.37 23.04 14.97
N CYS A 106 -13.05 23.18 14.91
CA CYS A 106 -12.36 24.29 14.27
C CYS A 106 -10.96 23.85 13.83
N PRO A 107 -10.32 24.56 12.90
CA PRO A 107 -8.96 24.26 12.51
C PRO A 107 -7.97 24.42 13.67
N ALA A 108 -6.83 23.75 13.58
CA ALA A 108 -5.76 23.85 14.54
C ALA A 108 -5.05 25.22 14.46
N THR A 109 -4.54 25.72 15.58
CA THR A 109 -3.55 26.83 15.54
C THR A 109 -2.20 26.31 15.09
N ASP A 110 -1.28 27.20 14.73
CA ASP A 110 0.10 26.79 14.37
C ASP A 110 0.81 26.10 15.54
N ALA A 111 0.59 26.57 16.78
CA ALA A 111 1.13 25.91 17.98
C ALA A 111 0.55 24.51 18.20
N GLU A 112 -0.76 24.32 17.96
CA GLU A 112 -1.40 23.00 18.04
C GLU A 112 -0.85 22.03 16.97
N VAL A 113 -0.61 22.54 15.75
CA VAL A 113 0.04 21.77 14.68
C VAL A 113 1.47 21.42 15.06
N GLN A 114 2.22 22.36 15.65
CA GLN A 114 3.60 22.12 16.05
C GLN A 114 3.71 20.98 17.07
N HIS A 115 2.78 20.86 18.01
CA HIS A 115 2.74 19.72 18.93
C HIS A 115 2.61 18.37 18.20
N ALA A 116 1.83 18.30 17.12
CA ALA A 116 1.70 17.08 16.33
C ALA A 116 2.99 16.77 15.55
N ILE A 117 3.66 17.80 15.02
CA ILE A 117 4.96 17.67 14.36
C ILE A 117 6.02 17.14 15.34
N ASP A 118 6.13 17.73 16.53
CA ASP A 118 7.10 17.32 17.55
C ASP A 118 6.87 15.87 17.99
N LEU A 119 5.60 15.49 18.22
CA LEU A 119 5.25 14.10 18.55
C LEU A 119 5.60 13.15 17.40
N SER A 120 5.35 13.55 16.15
CA SER A 120 5.71 12.75 14.98
C SER A 120 7.22 12.50 14.89
N HIS A 121 8.05 13.48 15.24
CA HIS A 121 9.51 13.31 15.28
C HIS A 121 9.95 12.31 16.36
N ASN A 122 9.31 12.32 17.52
CA ASN A 122 9.60 11.35 18.58
C ASN A 122 9.25 9.93 18.15
N ILE A 123 8.09 9.74 17.51
CA ILE A 123 7.67 8.44 16.97
C ILE A 123 8.62 7.99 15.86
N ARG A 124 8.96 8.87 14.91
CA ARG A 124 9.91 8.57 13.81
C ARG A 124 11.28 8.16 14.34
N ARG A 125 11.80 8.86 15.36
CA ARG A 125 13.08 8.49 16.01
C ARG A 125 13.00 7.08 16.61
N PHE A 126 11.96 6.79 17.37
CA PHE A 126 11.78 5.46 17.96
C PHE A 126 11.64 4.36 16.91
N MET A 127 10.83 4.60 15.88
CA MET A 127 10.68 3.64 14.77
C MET A 127 12.01 3.43 14.05
N SER A 128 12.80 4.49 13.84
CA SER A 128 14.16 4.38 13.27
C SER A 128 15.11 3.56 14.16
N GLU A 129 15.06 3.75 15.48
CA GLU A 129 15.83 2.93 16.45
C GLU A 129 15.41 1.45 16.40
N CYS A 130 14.14 1.17 16.11
CA CYS A 130 13.65 -0.19 15.87
C CYS A 130 14.06 -0.74 14.49
N GLY A 131 14.60 0.08 13.58
CA GLY A 131 15.07 -0.33 12.25
C GLY A 131 14.11 0.01 11.10
N TRP A 132 13.05 0.78 11.35
CA TRP A 132 12.15 1.22 10.28
C TRP A 132 12.80 2.27 9.39
N ALA A 133 12.52 2.15 8.09
CA ALA A 133 12.81 3.22 7.14
C ALA A 133 11.97 4.46 7.44
N GLU A 134 12.45 5.60 6.96
CA GLU A 134 11.79 6.88 7.13
C GLU A 134 10.39 6.88 6.47
N PRO A 135 9.31 7.22 7.21
CA PRO A 135 7.97 7.22 6.64
C PRO A 135 7.71 8.44 5.74
N LEU A 136 6.71 8.32 4.89
CA LEU A 136 6.10 9.49 4.28
C LEU A 136 5.26 10.22 5.35
N GLY A 137 5.74 11.38 5.76
CA GLY A 137 5.10 12.28 6.71
C GLY A 137 4.30 13.37 5.99
N ILE A 138 3.04 13.53 6.40
CA ILE A 138 2.09 14.45 5.77
C ILE A 138 1.45 15.33 6.83
N MET A 139 1.42 16.63 6.56
CA MET A 139 0.60 17.58 7.27
C MET A 139 -0.85 17.35 6.85
N SER A 140 -1.70 16.82 7.74
CA SER A 140 -3.11 16.52 7.45
C SER A 140 -4.01 17.77 7.47
N GLY A 141 -3.42 18.94 7.70
CA GLY A 141 -4.07 20.23 7.87
C GLY A 141 -4.36 20.61 9.33
N ASN A 142 -4.56 19.62 10.22
CA ASN A 142 -4.77 19.83 11.66
C ASN A 142 -3.88 18.98 12.57
N GLY A 143 -3.13 18.05 11.99
CA GLY A 143 -2.26 17.09 12.66
C GLY A 143 -1.23 16.54 11.67
N VAL A 144 -0.64 15.40 12.01
CA VAL A 144 0.39 14.75 11.18
C VAL A 144 0.00 13.31 10.92
N HIS A 145 0.09 12.90 9.66
CA HIS A 145 -0.01 11.53 9.22
C HIS A 145 1.40 10.97 8.98
N LEU A 146 1.66 9.73 9.38
CA LEU A 146 2.84 8.97 8.99
C LEU A 146 2.42 7.70 8.26
N TYR A 147 3.04 7.42 7.12
CA TYR A 147 2.81 6.23 6.32
C TYR A 147 4.12 5.45 6.21
N TYR A 148 4.19 4.29 6.88
CA TYR A 148 5.31 3.35 6.75
C TYR A 148 4.94 2.28 5.73
N GLU A 149 5.75 2.14 4.68
CA GLU A 149 5.51 1.20 3.58
C GLU A 149 5.58 -0.27 4.05
N LEU A 150 4.64 -1.07 3.54
CA LEU A 150 4.47 -2.49 3.83
C LEU A 150 4.79 -3.39 2.65
N ASN A 151 5.16 -2.82 1.51
CA ASN A 151 5.52 -3.56 0.31
C ASN A 151 4.45 -4.59 -0.06
N TYR A 152 3.19 -4.13 -0.10
CA TYR A 152 2.02 -4.93 -0.50
C TYR A 152 1.80 -6.18 0.37
N ALA A 153 1.85 -6.04 1.69
CA ALA A 153 1.58 -7.14 2.62
C ALA A 153 0.13 -7.66 2.48
N PRO A 154 -0.11 -8.99 2.53
CA PRO A 154 -1.46 -9.54 2.45
C PRO A 154 -2.39 -9.00 3.54
N ASN A 155 -3.61 -8.62 3.17
CA ASN A 155 -4.61 -8.11 4.11
C ASN A 155 -5.21 -9.23 4.97
N THR A 156 -4.53 -9.58 6.06
CA THR A 156 -4.95 -10.67 6.96
C THR A 156 -5.53 -10.13 8.28
N PRO A 157 -6.39 -10.92 8.97
CA PRO A 157 -6.81 -10.59 10.32
C PRO A 157 -5.63 -10.42 11.28
N LYS A 158 -4.61 -11.30 11.21
CA LYS A 158 -3.45 -11.21 12.10
C LYS A 158 -2.67 -9.91 11.93
N LEU A 159 -2.42 -9.47 10.69
CA LEU A 159 -1.77 -8.19 10.42
C LEU A 159 -2.60 -7.02 10.96
N THR A 160 -3.93 -7.09 10.82
CA THR A 160 -4.84 -6.07 11.35
C THR A 160 -4.74 -5.96 12.87
N GLU A 161 -4.68 -7.08 13.58
CA GLU A 161 -4.47 -7.11 15.04
C GLU A 161 -3.11 -6.52 15.43
N GLN A 162 -2.03 -6.89 14.73
CA GLN A 162 -0.69 -6.36 15.01
C GLN A 162 -0.61 -4.85 14.79
N ILE A 163 -1.21 -4.32 13.72
CA ILE A 163 -1.26 -2.87 13.47
C ILE A 163 -2.07 -2.18 14.58
N ARG A 164 -3.19 -2.74 15.02
CA ARG A 164 -3.96 -2.17 16.13
C ARG A 164 -3.15 -2.11 17.42
N ALA A 165 -2.48 -3.22 17.77
CA ALA A 165 -1.61 -3.28 18.95
C ALA A 165 -0.49 -2.25 18.86
N LEU A 166 0.16 -2.11 17.70
CA LEU A 166 1.19 -1.10 17.46
C LEU A 166 0.66 0.31 17.72
N LEU A 167 -0.49 0.68 17.14
CA LEU A 167 -1.06 2.01 17.32
C LEU A 167 -1.43 2.30 18.78
N GLN A 168 -2.00 1.32 19.48
CA GLN A 168 -2.32 1.45 20.91
C GLN A 168 -1.05 1.68 21.74
N LEU A 169 -0.02 0.87 21.53
CA LEU A 169 1.24 0.96 22.28
C LEU A 169 2.03 2.23 21.97
N LEU A 170 1.99 2.71 20.72
CA LEU A 170 2.54 4.02 20.36
C LEU A 170 1.80 5.13 21.10
N GLY A 171 0.46 5.05 21.18
CA GLY A 171 -0.35 5.97 21.97
C GLY A 171 0.04 5.94 23.45
N ASP A 172 0.08 4.75 24.06
CA ASP A 172 0.44 4.57 25.47
C ASP A 172 1.82 5.15 25.82
N LYS A 173 2.78 5.03 24.89
CA LYS A 173 4.16 5.50 25.07
C LYS A 173 4.34 6.99 24.82
N PHE A 174 3.66 7.56 23.82
CA PHE A 174 4.00 8.90 23.30
C PHE A 174 2.90 9.95 23.48
N ASP A 175 1.64 9.56 23.69
CA ASP A 175 0.54 10.50 23.88
C ASP A 175 0.84 11.50 25.00
N ASN A 176 0.32 12.71 24.84
CA ASN A 176 0.42 13.74 25.87
C ASN A 176 -0.86 14.58 25.96
N LYS A 177 -0.85 15.60 26.81
CA LYS A 177 -2.02 16.46 27.04
C LYS A 177 -2.46 17.28 25.80
N HIS A 178 -1.59 17.42 24.79
CA HIS A 178 -1.85 18.24 23.61
C HIS A 178 -2.25 17.41 22.38
N VAL A 179 -1.59 16.27 22.17
CA VAL A 179 -1.71 15.45 20.95
C VAL A 179 -1.67 13.97 21.28
N LYS A 180 -2.31 13.18 20.41
CA LYS A 180 -2.46 11.73 20.55
C LYS A 180 -2.35 11.00 19.22
N VAL A 181 -1.93 9.74 19.27
CA VAL A 181 -2.09 8.78 18.17
C VAL A 181 -3.54 8.29 18.18
N ASP A 182 -4.20 8.22 17.01
CA ASP A 182 -5.52 7.61 16.88
C ASP A 182 -5.39 6.07 16.80
N PRO A 183 -5.80 5.30 17.82
CA PRO A 183 -5.73 3.85 17.77
C PRO A 183 -6.78 3.24 16.83
N GLY A 184 -7.75 4.03 16.34
CA GLY A 184 -8.87 3.57 15.52
C GLY A 184 -8.60 3.46 14.02
N VAL A 185 -7.41 3.83 13.55
CA VAL A 185 -7.08 3.88 12.11
C VAL A 185 -6.44 2.59 11.56
N TYR A 186 -6.49 1.49 12.31
CA TYR A 186 -5.86 0.20 11.97
C TYR A 186 -6.49 -0.54 10.78
N ASN A 187 -7.75 -0.25 10.40
CA ASN A 187 -8.47 -1.02 9.40
C ASN A 187 -7.97 -0.78 7.97
N ALA A 188 -8.23 -1.71 7.06
CA ALA A 188 -7.62 -1.79 5.72
C ALA A 188 -8.14 -0.72 4.77
N SER A 189 -9.44 -0.48 4.79
CA SER A 189 -10.10 0.50 3.94
C SER A 189 -10.14 1.90 4.57
N ARG A 190 -9.26 2.20 5.52
CA ARG A 190 -9.21 3.50 6.18
C ARG A 190 -9.01 4.61 5.15
N ILE A 191 -10.02 5.48 5.04
CA ILE A 191 -9.93 6.67 4.21
C ILE A 191 -9.01 7.70 4.88
N THR A 192 -8.15 8.34 4.09
CA THR A 192 -7.25 9.40 4.56
C THR A 192 -7.24 10.56 3.58
N LYS A 193 -6.82 11.75 4.02
CA LYS A 193 -6.95 12.98 3.21
C LYS A 193 -6.06 12.93 1.97
N VAL A 194 -6.60 13.38 0.85
CA VAL A 194 -5.85 13.47 -0.41
C VAL A 194 -4.87 14.65 -0.36
N ILE A 195 -3.59 14.38 -0.64
CA ILE A 195 -2.54 15.40 -0.69
C ILE A 195 -2.88 16.45 -1.76
N GLY A 196 -2.64 17.73 -1.46
CA GLY A 196 -2.97 18.88 -2.32
C GLY A 196 -4.37 19.44 -2.11
N THR A 197 -5.26 18.72 -1.41
CA THR A 197 -6.60 19.22 -1.05
C THR A 197 -6.58 19.99 0.27
N THR A 198 -7.68 20.67 0.61
CA THR A 198 -7.76 21.55 1.79
C THR A 198 -8.51 20.89 2.93
N ALA A 199 -7.91 20.85 4.12
CA ALA A 199 -8.57 20.35 5.33
C ALA A 199 -9.55 21.38 5.91
N LYS A 200 -10.84 21.19 5.62
CA LYS A 200 -11.95 22.08 6.02
C LYS A 200 -12.72 21.56 7.23
N LYS A 201 -12.03 21.43 8.37
CA LYS A 201 -12.65 20.99 9.64
C LYS A 201 -13.19 22.19 10.40
N GLY A 202 -14.49 22.18 10.73
CA GLY A 202 -15.15 23.28 11.42
C GLY A 202 -15.16 24.56 10.60
N ILE A 203 -15.11 25.72 11.29
CA ILE A 203 -15.08 27.05 10.67
C ILE A 203 -13.71 27.70 10.90
N GLU A 204 -13.10 28.23 9.84
CA GLU A 204 -11.84 28.97 9.93
C GLU A 204 -12.00 30.34 10.60
N SER A 205 -10.95 30.80 11.25
CA SER A 205 -10.90 32.12 11.91
C SER A 205 -9.45 32.62 12.00
N PRO A 206 -9.21 33.90 12.34
CA PRO A 206 -7.86 34.40 12.55
C PRO A 206 -7.07 33.52 13.52
N GLY A 207 -5.91 33.02 13.06
CA GLY A 207 -5.06 32.09 13.83
C GLY A 207 -5.47 30.61 13.78
N ARG A 208 -6.59 30.27 13.12
CA ARG A 208 -7.06 28.90 12.86
C ARG A 208 -7.52 28.76 11.39
N PRO A 209 -6.61 28.90 10.42
CA PRO A 209 -6.95 28.82 9.00
C PRO A 209 -7.20 27.37 8.58
N TYR A 210 -7.96 27.18 7.51
CA TYR A 210 -7.86 25.92 6.77
C TYR A 210 -6.45 25.79 6.17
N ARG A 211 -5.94 24.55 6.12
CA ARG A 211 -4.59 24.28 5.59
C ARG A 211 -4.65 23.24 4.48
N LYS A 212 -3.74 23.38 3.52
CA LYS A 212 -3.49 22.35 2.51
C LYS A 212 -2.86 21.12 3.15
N VAL A 213 -3.31 19.96 2.69
CA VAL A 213 -2.70 18.66 2.98
C VAL A 213 -1.42 18.59 2.15
N ARG A 214 -0.26 18.48 2.79
CA ARG A 214 1.04 18.55 2.10
C ARG A 214 2.08 17.64 2.74
N ILE A 215 3.07 17.27 1.97
CA ILE A 215 4.20 16.46 2.44
C ILE A 215 5.08 17.33 3.37
N LEU A 216 5.55 16.73 4.47
CA LEU A 216 6.48 17.36 5.42
C LEU A 216 7.94 16.97 5.15
N ASN A 217 8.17 15.80 4.55
CA ASN A 217 9.49 15.28 4.22
C ASN A 217 10.11 16.02 3.02
N ALA A 218 11.44 15.98 2.92
CA ALA A 218 12.11 16.32 1.69
C ALA A 218 11.83 15.25 0.62
N ALA A 219 11.75 15.64 -0.65
CA ALA A 219 11.57 14.70 -1.75
C ALA A 219 12.69 13.64 -1.75
N GLY A 220 12.34 12.37 -1.91
CA GLY A 220 13.27 11.24 -1.90
C GLY A 220 13.84 10.86 -0.53
N SER A 221 13.38 11.48 0.56
CA SER A 221 13.87 11.17 1.92
C SER A 221 13.10 10.04 2.62
N TYR A 222 12.16 9.39 1.94
CA TYR A 222 11.36 8.26 2.41
C TYR A 222 11.53 7.11 1.42
N GLY A 223 11.58 5.88 1.93
CA GLY A 223 12.05 4.71 1.17
C GLY A 223 11.07 3.54 1.20
N ALA A 224 11.03 2.81 0.08
CA ALA A 224 9.97 1.83 -0.26
C ALA A 224 10.21 0.38 0.21
N ARG A 225 11.26 0.10 1.00
CA ARG A 225 11.61 -1.30 1.33
C ARG A 225 12.04 -1.47 2.77
N VAL A 226 11.22 -2.23 3.51
CA VAL A 226 11.61 -2.88 4.76
C VAL A 226 11.79 -4.38 4.48
N PRO A 227 13.00 -4.85 4.12
CA PRO A 227 13.26 -6.29 4.15
C PRO A 227 12.95 -6.82 5.56
N CYS A 228 12.34 -8.00 5.65
CA CYS A 228 11.98 -8.65 6.91
C CYS A 228 10.90 -7.93 7.76
N PHE A 229 9.92 -7.27 7.11
CA PHE A 229 8.80 -6.59 7.77
C PHE A 229 8.23 -7.31 9.00
N LYS A 230 7.91 -8.61 8.87
CA LYS A 230 7.32 -9.39 9.98
C LYS A 230 8.22 -9.41 11.21
N THR A 231 9.52 -9.65 11.01
CA THR A 231 10.53 -9.61 12.06
C THR A 231 10.66 -8.21 12.67
N LEU A 232 10.62 -7.17 11.84
CA LEU A 232 10.70 -5.78 12.30
C LEU A 232 9.48 -5.38 13.14
N LEU A 233 8.28 -5.72 12.68
CA LEU A 233 7.04 -5.44 13.39
C LEU A 233 6.99 -6.18 14.72
N ASP A 234 7.34 -7.47 14.73
CA ASP A 234 7.39 -8.26 15.96
C ASP A 234 8.41 -7.66 16.95
N ALA A 235 9.62 -7.30 16.49
CA ALA A 235 10.64 -6.67 17.33
C ALA A 235 10.19 -5.30 17.87
N THR A 236 9.48 -4.51 17.07
CA THR A 236 8.95 -3.20 17.47
C THR A 236 7.86 -3.35 18.53
N LEU A 237 6.95 -4.31 18.34
CA LEU A 237 5.93 -4.65 19.33
C LEU A 237 6.57 -5.10 20.65
N THR A 238 7.59 -5.96 20.60
CA THR A 238 8.35 -6.36 21.79
C THR A 238 9.05 -5.18 22.45
N ALA A 239 9.67 -4.26 21.69
CA ALA A 239 10.31 -3.06 22.22
C ALA A 239 9.31 -2.07 22.87
N LEU A 240 8.04 -2.17 22.50
CA LEU A 240 6.93 -1.44 23.11
C LEU A 240 6.30 -2.16 24.31
N GLY A 241 6.78 -3.36 24.68
CA GLY A 241 6.27 -4.14 25.80
C GLY A 241 5.05 -4.98 25.48
N PHE A 242 4.86 -5.39 24.21
CA PHE A 242 3.80 -6.33 23.85
C PHE A 242 4.11 -7.73 24.41
N ASP A 243 3.34 -8.15 25.42
CA ASP A 243 3.41 -9.49 26.00
C ASP A 243 2.53 -10.47 25.23
N LYS A 244 3.17 -11.41 24.52
CA LYS A 244 2.50 -12.42 23.69
C LYS A 244 1.63 -13.40 24.50
N GLU A 245 1.82 -13.47 25.82
CA GLU A 245 1.19 -14.44 26.73
C GLU A 245 -0.24 -14.06 27.17
N SER A 246 -0.72 -12.83 26.93
CA SER A 246 -2.06 -12.42 27.38
C SER A 246 -3.20 -12.73 26.39
N GLU A 247 -2.93 -13.33 25.22
CA GLU A 247 -3.93 -13.70 24.21
C GLU A 247 -4.58 -15.09 24.43
N ASP A 248 -4.11 -15.90 25.40
CA ASP A 248 -4.78 -17.17 25.75
C ASP A 248 -6.02 -16.95 26.63
N ARG A 249 -7.13 -16.54 25.99
CA ARG A 249 -8.51 -16.77 26.48
C ARG A 249 -9.43 -17.06 25.30
N PRO A 250 -10.40 -17.97 25.51
CA PRO A 250 -10.61 -19.12 24.64
C PRO A 250 -11.08 -18.68 23.25
N THR A 251 -10.28 -19.02 22.26
CA THR A 251 -10.70 -19.10 20.86
C THR A 251 -11.83 -20.11 20.78
N THR A 252 -13.05 -19.65 20.47
CA THR A 252 -14.10 -20.53 19.93
C THR A 252 -13.49 -21.36 18.81
N GLU A 253 -13.55 -22.68 18.96
CA GLU A 253 -13.11 -23.68 17.99
C GLU A 253 -13.62 -23.31 16.59
N LEU A 254 -12.71 -22.83 15.74
CA LEU A 254 -12.88 -22.89 14.30
C LEU A 254 -12.31 -24.23 13.87
N ALA A 255 -13.24 -25.10 13.46
CA ALA A 255 -13.04 -26.46 13.02
C ALA A 255 -11.76 -26.62 12.20
N THR A 256 -10.90 -27.52 12.68
CA THR A 256 -9.79 -28.09 11.90
C THR A 256 -10.37 -29.06 10.88
N ASP A 257 -10.91 -28.56 9.79
CA ASP A 257 -11.07 -29.36 8.58
C ASP A 257 -9.77 -29.25 7.77
N ARG A 258 -8.77 -30.03 8.20
CA ARG A 258 -7.73 -30.49 7.28
C ARG A 258 -8.39 -31.50 6.35
N GLU A 259 -9.07 -31.01 5.33
CA GLU A 259 -9.32 -31.83 4.15
C GLU A 259 -7.97 -32.09 3.46
N ASN A 260 -7.60 -33.36 3.42
CA ASN A 260 -6.66 -33.90 2.45
C ASN A 260 -7.21 -33.65 1.04
N ALA A 261 -7.09 -32.43 0.54
CA ALA A 261 -7.22 -32.15 -0.87
C ALA A 261 -5.92 -32.65 -1.52
N LEU A 262 -6.01 -33.79 -2.20
CA LEU A 262 -5.05 -34.18 -3.23
C LEU A 262 -4.87 -32.95 -4.15
N PHE A 263 -3.70 -32.32 -4.12
CA PHE A 263 -3.41 -31.06 -4.80
C PHE A 263 -3.52 -31.28 -6.33
N MET A 264 -4.73 -31.15 -6.84
CA MET A 264 -5.01 -31.13 -8.27
C MET A 264 -4.56 -29.76 -8.78
N TRP A 265 -3.41 -29.72 -9.43
CA TRP A 265 -2.93 -28.55 -10.15
C TRP A 265 -4.04 -28.03 -11.09
N SER A 266 -4.45 -26.77 -10.91
CA SER A 266 -5.32 -26.05 -11.83
C SER A 266 -4.54 -24.90 -12.47
N LYS A 267 -4.79 -24.65 -13.76
CA LYS A 267 -4.14 -23.56 -14.48
C LYS A 267 -4.49 -22.22 -13.81
N PRO A 268 -3.51 -21.38 -13.43
CA PRO A 268 -3.79 -20.08 -12.82
C PRO A 268 -4.57 -19.19 -13.79
N ALA A 269 -5.40 -18.29 -13.25
CA ALA A 269 -6.08 -17.27 -14.05
C ALA A 269 -5.04 -16.37 -14.76
N PRO A 270 -5.36 -15.78 -15.93
CA PRO A 270 -4.47 -14.82 -16.58
C PRO A 270 -4.13 -13.66 -15.63
N LEU A 271 -2.88 -13.19 -15.66
CA LEU A 271 -2.49 -12.02 -14.87
C LEU A 271 -3.28 -10.78 -15.29
N THR A 272 -3.59 -9.92 -14.33
CA THR A 272 -4.18 -8.61 -14.61
C THR A 272 -3.18 -7.66 -15.28
N PRO A 273 -3.62 -6.55 -15.92
CA PRO A 273 -2.70 -5.54 -16.46
C PRO A 273 -1.72 -4.97 -15.43
N ARG A 274 -2.13 -4.86 -14.16
CA ARG A 274 -1.26 -4.46 -13.05
C ARG A 274 -0.26 -5.54 -12.68
N GLU A 275 -0.69 -6.80 -12.55
CA GLU A 275 0.23 -7.91 -12.29
C GLU A 275 1.27 -8.03 -13.40
N LEU A 276 0.88 -7.80 -14.66
CA LEU A 276 1.80 -7.72 -15.81
C LEU A 276 2.77 -6.53 -15.69
N ALA A 277 2.28 -5.35 -15.28
CA ALA A 277 3.13 -4.17 -15.07
C ALA A 277 4.13 -4.39 -13.93
N LEU A 278 3.69 -4.97 -12.81
CA LEU A 278 4.52 -5.32 -11.66
C LEU A 278 5.57 -6.38 -12.03
N LEU A 279 5.19 -7.41 -12.79
CA LEU A 279 6.13 -8.41 -13.31
C LEU A 279 7.22 -7.73 -14.16
N LYS A 280 6.83 -6.88 -15.12
CA LYS A 280 7.76 -6.17 -16.00
C LYS A 280 8.69 -5.23 -15.21
N ASP A 281 8.17 -4.52 -14.21
CA ASP A 281 9.00 -3.68 -13.33
C ASP A 281 9.97 -4.52 -12.49
N GLN A 282 9.51 -5.61 -11.88
CA GLN A 282 10.35 -6.52 -11.09
C GLN A 282 11.50 -7.10 -11.91
N LEU A 283 11.26 -7.45 -13.17
CA LEU A 283 12.28 -7.96 -14.09
C LEU A 283 13.40 -6.95 -14.37
N ASN A 284 13.14 -5.63 -14.30
CA ASN A 284 14.19 -4.61 -14.47
C ASN A 284 15.25 -4.64 -13.37
N TYR A 285 14.95 -5.23 -12.20
CA TYR A 285 15.89 -5.33 -11.09
C TYR A 285 16.73 -6.62 -11.11
N ILE A 286 16.49 -7.51 -12.08
CA ILE A 286 17.23 -8.76 -12.22
C ILE A 286 18.09 -8.67 -13.49
N ASP A 287 19.41 -8.76 -13.33
CA ASP A 287 20.34 -8.75 -14.44
C ASP A 287 20.12 -9.98 -15.35
N PRO A 288 19.73 -9.80 -16.62
CA PRO A 288 19.58 -10.91 -17.56
C PRO A 288 20.93 -11.59 -17.87
N GLY A 289 22.06 -10.94 -17.56
CA GLY A 289 23.40 -11.51 -17.61
C GLY A 289 23.79 -12.34 -16.37
N CYS A 290 22.83 -12.75 -15.53
CA CYS A 290 23.06 -13.59 -14.36
C CYS A 290 23.61 -15.00 -14.69
N ASP A 291 23.83 -15.82 -13.67
CA ASP A 291 24.17 -17.23 -13.84
C ASP A 291 22.99 -18.03 -14.39
N TYR A 292 23.29 -19.22 -14.93
CA TYR A 292 22.29 -20.06 -15.59
C TYR A 292 21.15 -20.50 -14.65
N GLU A 293 21.41 -20.75 -13.36
CA GLU A 293 20.37 -21.19 -12.44
C GLU A 293 19.38 -20.06 -12.14
N THR A 294 19.90 -18.86 -11.89
CA THR A 294 19.08 -17.66 -11.72
C THR A 294 18.29 -17.36 -12.99
N TRP A 295 18.94 -17.37 -14.15
CA TRP A 295 18.29 -17.14 -15.45
C TRP A 295 17.17 -18.15 -15.71
N ARG A 296 17.45 -19.44 -15.51
CA ARG A 296 16.46 -20.52 -15.64
C ARG A 296 15.26 -20.31 -14.72
N ASN A 297 15.50 -19.99 -13.46
CA ASN A 297 14.44 -19.81 -12.46
C ASN A 297 13.54 -18.63 -12.82
N VAL A 298 14.10 -17.53 -13.31
CA VAL A 298 13.32 -16.36 -13.77
C VAL A 298 12.48 -16.70 -14.99
N VAL A 299 13.06 -17.35 -16.00
CA VAL A 299 12.31 -17.79 -17.20
C VAL A 299 11.16 -18.71 -16.79
N PHE A 300 11.40 -19.70 -15.92
CA PHE A 300 10.35 -20.61 -15.44
C PHE A 300 9.28 -19.90 -14.60
N ALA A 301 9.67 -18.91 -13.80
CA ALA A 301 8.72 -18.08 -13.05
C ALA A 301 7.79 -17.31 -14.00
N ILE A 302 8.33 -16.70 -15.06
CA ILE A 302 7.54 -16.00 -16.10
C ILE A 302 6.59 -16.97 -16.81
N LEU A 303 7.06 -18.15 -17.23
CA LEU A 303 6.21 -19.15 -17.88
C LEU A 303 5.10 -19.68 -16.95
N SER A 304 5.37 -19.75 -15.64
CA SER A 304 4.39 -20.19 -14.65
C SER A 304 3.24 -19.21 -14.40
N THR A 305 3.29 -18.01 -14.99
CA THR A 305 2.21 -17.02 -14.90
C THR A 305 0.96 -17.41 -15.71
N GLY A 306 1.08 -18.31 -16.69
CA GLY A 306 -0.03 -18.72 -17.55
C GLY A 306 -0.46 -17.66 -18.59
N LEU A 307 0.28 -16.57 -18.72
CA LEU A 307 0.08 -15.52 -19.74
C LEU A 307 0.24 -16.07 -21.16
N SER A 308 -0.55 -15.55 -22.10
CA SER A 308 -0.43 -15.92 -23.52
C SER A 308 0.85 -15.41 -24.18
N ASP A 309 1.44 -14.34 -23.63
CA ASP A 309 2.68 -13.69 -24.09
C ASP A 309 3.87 -13.96 -23.14
N ALA A 310 3.76 -14.95 -22.23
CA ALA A 310 4.83 -15.27 -21.27
C ALA A 310 6.18 -15.57 -21.95
N GLU A 311 6.15 -16.25 -23.09
CA GLU A 311 7.35 -16.56 -23.88
C GLU A 311 8.01 -15.28 -24.43
N ASP A 312 7.21 -14.34 -24.94
CA ASP A 312 7.70 -13.07 -25.47
C ASP A 312 8.31 -12.20 -24.37
N ILE A 313 7.70 -12.19 -23.17
CA ILE A 313 8.22 -11.49 -21.99
C ILE A 313 9.56 -12.11 -21.55
N ALA A 314 9.62 -13.44 -21.44
CA ALA A 314 10.84 -14.15 -21.05
C ALA A 314 11.98 -13.96 -22.06
N ARG A 315 11.63 -13.93 -23.35
CA ARG A 315 12.57 -13.65 -24.44
C ARG A 315 13.10 -12.22 -24.35
N ALA A 316 12.21 -11.23 -24.28
CA ALA A 316 12.58 -9.82 -24.21
C ALA A 316 13.48 -9.51 -23.00
N TRP A 317 13.19 -10.12 -21.84
CA TRP A 317 14.06 -10.02 -20.66
C TRP A 317 15.43 -10.66 -20.91
N SER A 318 15.47 -11.90 -21.45
CA SER A 318 16.73 -12.62 -21.72
C SER A 318 17.62 -11.92 -22.75
N GLU A 319 17.01 -11.30 -23.78
CA GLU A 319 17.71 -10.52 -24.80
C GLU A 319 18.35 -9.23 -24.25
N GLY A 320 17.99 -8.81 -23.03
CA GLY A 320 18.63 -7.71 -22.32
C GLY A 320 20.13 -7.92 -22.04
N SER A 321 20.66 -9.14 -22.21
CA SER A 321 22.09 -9.44 -22.19
C SER A 321 22.57 -10.11 -23.49
N PRO A 322 22.76 -9.35 -24.59
CA PRO A 322 23.07 -9.91 -25.90
C PRO A 322 24.37 -10.72 -25.96
N GLN A 323 25.30 -10.49 -25.02
CA GLN A 323 26.58 -11.21 -24.96
C GLN A 323 26.46 -12.61 -24.34
N LYS A 324 25.40 -12.87 -23.58
CA LYS A 324 25.14 -14.17 -22.93
C LYS A 324 23.92 -14.88 -23.50
N PHE A 325 23.04 -14.17 -24.18
CA PHE A 325 21.85 -14.75 -24.76
C PHE A 325 22.20 -15.70 -25.91
N ASP A 326 21.72 -16.94 -25.80
CA ASP A 326 21.77 -17.94 -26.85
C ASP A 326 20.35 -18.40 -27.15
N GLU A 327 19.89 -18.14 -28.37
CA GLU A 327 18.51 -18.41 -28.80
C GLU A 327 18.18 -19.91 -28.75
N SER A 328 19.14 -20.77 -29.10
CA SER A 328 18.96 -22.23 -29.05
C SER A 328 18.82 -22.73 -27.61
N ALA A 329 19.62 -22.21 -26.69
CA ALA A 329 19.54 -22.52 -25.26
C ALA A 329 18.24 -22.01 -24.65
N PHE A 330 17.77 -20.82 -25.05
CA PHE A 330 16.47 -20.28 -24.63
C PHE A 330 15.33 -21.21 -25.03
N TYR A 331 15.21 -21.56 -26.32
CA TYR A 331 14.14 -22.46 -26.76
C TYR A 331 14.28 -23.88 -26.21
N THR A 332 15.50 -24.36 -25.98
CA THR A 332 15.73 -25.64 -25.27
C THR A 332 15.17 -25.57 -23.85
N LEU A 333 15.38 -24.44 -23.16
CA LEU A 333 14.85 -24.22 -21.83
C LEU A 333 13.33 -24.13 -21.82
N ILE A 334 12.72 -23.32 -22.70
CA ILE A 334 11.26 -23.20 -22.83
C ILE A 334 10.63 -24.58 -23.04
N ASN A 335 11.16 -25.38 -23.97
CA ASN A 335 10.66 -26.73 -24.25
C ASN A 335 10.85 -27.72 -23.09
N SER A 336 11.74 -27.41 -22.14
CA SER A 336 11.97 -28.22 -20.94
C SER A 336 11.05 -27.84 -19.77
N TYR A 337 10.33 -26.72 -19.87
CA TYR A 337 9.36 -26.30 -18.87
C TYR A 337 8.17 -27.25 -18.86
N ILE A 338 7.84 -27.76 -17.67
CA ILE A 338 6.68 -28.62 -17.43
C ILE A 338 5.85 -27.96 -16.34
N GLU A 339 4.64 -27.52 -16.70
CA GLU A 339 3.69 -26.89 -15.78
C GLU A 339 3.32 -27.86 -14.64
N GLY A 340 3.36 -27.38 -13.38
CA GLY A 340 3.04 -28.16 -12.18
C GLY A 340 4.13 -29.11 -11.66
N ARG A 341 5.39 -29.02 -12.14
CA ARG A 341 6.50 -29.87 -11.67
C ARG A 341 7.19 -29.25 -10.43
N ALA A 342 7.20 -29.98 -9.30
CA ALA A 342 7.95 -29.60 -8.11
C ALA A 342 9.44 -29.99 -8.23
N GLY A 343 10.34 -29.09 -7.81
CA GLY A 343 11.78 -29.36 -7.68
C GLY A 343 12.16 -29.91 -6.30
N LEU A 344 13.44 -30.24 -6.11
CA LEU A 344 13.99 -30.77 -4.84
C LEU A 344 13.88 -29.79 -3.65
N ASP A 345 13.77 -28.47 -3.91
CA ASP A 345 13.68 -27.41 -2.89
C ASP A 345 12.32 -26.68 -2.88
N GLY A 346 11.27 -27.25 -3.49
CA GLY A 346 9.92 -26.69 -3.50
C GLY A 346 9.32 -26.48 -4.90
N SER A 347 8.11 -25.90 -4.93
CA SER A 347 7.40 -25.62 -6.18
C SER A 347 8.13 -24.55 -7.00
N ILE A 348 8.49 -24.87 -8.24
CA ILE A 348 9.01 -23.91 -9.23
C ILE A 348 7.85 -23.14 -9.89
N THR A 349 6.62 -23.55 -9.62
CA THR A 349 5.40 -22.96 -10.14
C THR A 349 4.62 -22.28 -9.02
N ARG A 350 3.89 -21.20 -9.34
CA ARG A 350 2.98 -20.53 -8.40
C ARG A 350 1.96 -21.57 -7.93
N GLY A 351 2.08 -22.01 -6.68
CA GLY A 351 1.23 -23.00 -6.01
C GLY A 351 1.06 -22.64 -4.55
#